data_AF-A0A5E4K4A7-F1
#
_entry.id   AF-A0A5E4K4A7-F1
#
_cell.length_a   1.000
_cell.length_b   1.000
_cell.length_c   1.000
_cell.angle_alpha   90.00
_cell.angle_beta   90.00
_cell.angle_gamma   90.00
#
_symmetry.space_group_name_H-M   'P 1'
#
loop_
_entity.id
_entity.type
_entity.pdbx_description
1 polymer ?
#
loop_
_entity_poly.entity_id
_entity_poly.type
_entity_poly.pdbx_seq_one_letter_code
_entity_poly.pdbx_strand_id
1 'polypeptide(L)'
;MKKTRGSRKKISHSKHRRRLFSDKALTAFNSKMIVVLVVLVFLASALVLSSFHNSTAPASTGYAITGNAETNFIADLFTKWQGGQLDVNIAKYLFWLMLTGVIWAALSFAKFPENGALQALIAIPVGFLATAYITPAEVFTVLTSYTALGITLTFLIPFIIMIFVSAMLAGNEKISKMSVPKVLIEMLLWIFFLVIQVYKMIEGWATGQIVFGLSLPVIIMVLTFFVTILIVIFPSKFRKMMWNIQNDIRRAQNEVAATEAVSATKLAKQMEEARKGRGYFD
;
A
#
# COMPACT_ATOMS: atom_id res chain seq x y z
N MET A 1 -67.37 14.05 -30.31
CA MET A 1 -66.59 13.08 -29.50
C MET A 1 -65.86 12.10 -30.42
N LYS A 2 -64.53 12.22 -30.58
CA LYS A 2 -63.70 11.33 -31.43
C LYS A 2 -63.00 10.28 -30.56
N LYS A 3 -63.35 9.00 -30.73
CA LYS A 3 -62.69 7.86 -30.07
C LYS A 3 -61.37 7.54 -30.78
N THR A 4 -60.25 7.87 -30.16
CA THR A 4 -58.90 7.45 -30.58
C THR A 4 -58.64 6.01 -30.14
N ARG A 5 -58.55 5.08 -31.10
CA ARG A 5 -58.20 3.68 -30.88
C ARG A 5 -56.71 3.54 -30.56
N GLY A 6 -56.41 2.98 -29.38
CA GLY A 6 -55.06 2.66 -28.94
C GLY A 6 -54.47 1.45 -29.68
N SER A 7 -53.39 1.69 -30.43
CA SER A 7 -52.58 0.65 -31.07
C SER A 7 -51.67 -0.03 -30.03
N ARG A 8 -52.02 -1.25 -29.60
CA ARG A 8 -51.16 -2.11 -28.79
C ARG A 8 -49.98 -2.62 -29.63
N LYS A 9 -48.78 -2.09 -29.36
CA LYS A 9 -47.51 -2.51 -29.97
C LYS A 9 -47.14 -3.91 -29.47
N LYS A 10 -47.24 -4.93 -30.33
CA LYS A 10 -46.73 -6.29 -30.07
C LYS A 10 -45.20 -6.25 -29.99
N ILE A 11 -44.65 -6.46 -28.80
CA ILE A 11 -43.21 -6.63 -28.60
C ILE A 11 -42.86 -8.08 -29.00
N SER A 12 -42.22 -8.22 -30.15
CA SER A 12 -41.71 -9.49 -30.66
C SER A 12 -40.42 -9.86 -29.93
N HIS A 13 -40.50 -10.84 -29.03
CA HIS A 13 -39.34 -11.49 -28.44
C HIS A 13 -38.67 -12.41 -29.48
N SER A 14 -37.79 -11.84 -30.30
CA SER A 14 -36.96 -12.63 -31.21
C SER A 14 -35.87 -13.38 -30.43
N LYS A 15 -35.98 -14.70 -30.47
CA LYS A 15 -35.18 -15.68 -29.72
C LYS A 15 -33.86 -15.90 -30.47
N HIS A 16 -32.86 -15.03 -30.25
CA HIS A 16 -31.55 -15.17 -30.88
C HIS A 16 -30.69 -16.23 -30.16
N ARG A 17 -30.89 -17.49 -30.55
CA ARG A 17 -30.15 -18.67 -30.08
C ARG A 17 -28.91 -18.88 -30.95
N ARG A 18 -27.85 -18.08 -30.75
CA ARG A 18 -26.54 -18.33 -31.39
C ARG A 18 -25.63 -19.13 -30.45
N ARG A 19 -25.49 -20.41 -30.82
CA ARG A 19 -24.34 -21.32 -30.67
C ARG A 19 -23.32 -20.91 -29.59
N LEU A 20 -23.54 -21.45 -28.38
CA LEU A 20 -22.55 -21.68 -27.34
C LEU A 20 -21.56 -22.75 -27.82
N PHE A 21 -20.54 -22.36 -28.57
CA PHE A 21 -19.36 -23.21 -28.76
C PHE A 21 -18.47 -23.10 -27.52
N SER A 22 -18.64 -24.09 -26.62
CA SER A 22 -17.61 -24.79 -25.84
C SER A 22 -16.38 -24.07 -25.27
N ASP A 23 -16.49 -22.85 -24.74
CA ASP A 23 -15.51 -22.32 -23.75
C ASP A 23 -15.75 -22.86 -22.32
N LYS A 24 -16.75 -23.74 -22.14
CA LYS A 24 -17.18 -24.22 -20.81
C LYS A 24 -16.23 -25.23 -20.16
N ALA A 25 -15.38 -25.92 -20.91
CA ALA A 25 -14.52 -26.95 -20.33
C ALA A 25 -13.34 -26.36 -19.52
N LEU A 26 -12.78 -25.21 -19.95
CA LEU A 26 -11.71 -24.52 -19.22
C LEU A 26 -12.23 -23.51 -18.18
N THR A 27 -13.48 -23.05 -18.31
CA THR A 27 -14.13 -22.14 -17.34
C THR A 27 -14.91 -22.85 -16.24
N ALA A 28 -15.01 -24.20 -16.28
CA ALA A 28 -15.63 -25.00 -15.23
C ALA A 28 -14.75 -25.19 -13.98
N PHE A 29 -13.51 -24.69 -13.98
CA PHE A 29 -12.79 -24.50 -12.72
C PHE A 29 -13.50 -23.40 -11.93
N ASN A 30 -14.31 -23.85 -10.97
CA ASN A 30 -15.08 -23.02 -10.05
C ASN A 30 -14.13 -21.94 -9.49
N SER A 31 -14.40 -20.67 -9.80
CA SER A 31 -13.51 -19.57 -9.39
C SER A 31 -13.30 -19.57 -7.87
N LYS A 32 -14.25 -20.11 -7.12
CA LYS A 32 -14.14 -20.38 -5.68
C LYS A 32 -13.06 -21.41 -5.35
N MET A 33 -12.94 -22.51 -6.10
CA MET A 33 -11.87 -23.51 -5.92
C MET A 33 -10.49 -22.92 -6.19
N ILE A 34 -10.34 -22.06 -7.20
CA ILE A 34 -9.04 -21.42 -7.48
C ILE A 34 -8.64 -20.51 -6.32
N VAL A 35 -9.57 -19.69 -5.80
CA VAL A 35 -9.29 -18.84 -4.64
C VAL A 35 -8.96 -19.68 -3.40
N VAL A 36 -9.73 -20.75 -3.14
CA VAL A 36 -9.47 -21.66 -2.01
C VAL A 36 -8.11 -22.35 -2.14
N LEU A 37 -7.73 -22.77 -3.34
CA LEU A 37 -6.43 -23.40 -3.59
C LEU A 37 -5.28 -22.42 -3.41
N VAL A 38 -5.43 -21.16 -3.86
CA VAL A 38 -4.44 -20.10 -3.61
C VAL A 38 -4.31 -19.81 -2.11
N VAL A 39 -5.43 -19.72 -1.38
CA VAL A 39 -5.42 -19.51 0.08
C VAL A 39 -4.82 -20.71 0.82
N LEU A 40 -5.10 -21.94 0.39
CA LEU A 40 -4.53 -23.15 0.97
C LEU A 40 -3.03 -23.27 0.70
N VAL A 41 -2.58 -22.98 -0.52
CA VAL A 41 -1.15 -22.94 -0.85
C VAL A 41 -0.45 -21.85 -0.03
N PHE A 42 -1.09 -20.69 0.13
CA PHE A 42 -0.58 -19.62 0.99
C PHE A 42 -0.47 -20.06 2.46
N LEU A 43 -1.53 -20.64 3.04
CA LEU A 43 -1.53 -21.11 4.43
C LEU A 43 -0.53 -22.27 4.66
N ALA A 44 -0.49 -23.25 3.75
CA ALA A 44 0.46 -24.35 3.81
C ALA A 44 1.90 -23.86 3.69
N SER A 45 2.15 -22.88 2.80
CA SER A 45 3.45 -22.22 2.72
C SER A 45 3.75 -21.54 4.05
N ALA A 46 2.89 -20.68 4.59
CA ALA A 46 3.11 -19.98 5.86
C ALA A 46 3.39 -20.92 7.05
N LEU A 47 2.74 -22.09 7.10
CA LEU A 47 2.85 -23.06 8.20
C LEU A 47 4.12 -23.91 8.12
N VAL A 48 4.51 -24.37 6.92
CA VAL A 48 5.82 -25.02 6.69
C VAL A 48 6.94 -24.01 6.97
N LEU A 49 6.71 -22.74 6.67
CA LEU A 49 7.68 -21.67 6.74
C LEU A 49 7.90 -21.16 8.19
N SER A 50 6.88 -21.15 9.05
CA SER A 50 7.07 -20.84 10.49
C SER A 50 8.01 -21.82 11.20
N SER A 51 8.18 -23.03 10.63
CA SER A 51 9.06 -24.07 11.16
C SER A 51 10.56 -23.81 10.88
N PHE A 52 10.90 -22.85 10.00
CA PHE A 52 12.28 -22.57 9.58
C PHE A 52 12.87 -21.27 10.14
N HIS A 53 12.20 -20.58 11.08
CA HIS A 53 12.74 -19.39 11.75
C HIS A 53 13.77 -19.77 12.82
N ASN A 54 14.81 -20.51 12.43
CA ASN A 54 16.02 -20.66 13.23
C ASN A 54 16.93 -19.50 12.88
N SER A 55 17.02 -18.54 13.79
CA SER A 55 17.83 -17.33 13.73
C SER A 55 19.31 -17.66 13.49
N THR A 56 19.70 -17.82 12.23
CA THR A 56 21.10 -17.75 11.83
C THR A 56 21.45 -16.27 11.83
N ALA A 57 21.80 -15.75 13.02
CA ALA A 57 22.46 -14.46 13.10
C ALA A 57 23.70 -14.55 12.21
N PRO A 58 23.82 -13.75 11.13
CA PRO A 58 25.08 -13.67 10.42
C PRO A 58 26.10 -13.27 11.49
N ALA A 59 27.15 -14.08 11.64
CA ALA A 59 28.27 -13.74 12.48
C ALA A 59 28.83 -12.43 11.93
N SER A 60 28.38 -11.31 12.50
CA SER A 60 28.96 -10.01 12.21
C SER A 60 30.36 -10.10 12.77
N THR A 61 31.32 -10.39 11.90
CA THR A 61 32.72 -10.09 12.15
C THR A 61 32.75 -8.58 12.41
N GLY A 62 32.74 -8.22 13.70
CA GLY A 62 32.72 -6.84 14.12
C GLY A 62 33.91 -6.13 13.50
N TYR A 63 33.65 -5.28 12.51
CA TYR A 63 34.64 -4.33 12.06
C TYR A 63 34.92 -3.42 13.25
N ALA A 64 36.12 -3.60 13.83
CA ALA A 64 36.60 -2.77 14.93
C ALA A 64 36.53 -1.31 14.48
N ILE A 65 35.81 -0.49 15.24
CA ILE A 65 35.75 0.95 15.04
C ILE A 65 37.12 1.50 15.46
N THR A 66 38.10 1.49 14.55
CA THR A 66 39.37 2.21 14.75
C THR A 66 39.12 3.68 14.53
N GLY A 67 38.87 4.38 15.63
CA GLY A 67 38.59 5.81 15.66
C GLY A 67 39.82 6.64 15.32
N ASN A 68 39.90 7.09 14.07
CA ASN A 68 40.53 8.36 13.73
C ASN A 68 39.40 9.38 13.57
N ALA A 69 39.30 10.31 14.52
CA ALA A 69 38.32 11.40 14.50
C ALA A 69 38.70 12.42 13.42
N GLU A 70 38.44 12.10 12.15
CA GLU A 70 38.52 13.10 11.08
C GLU A 70 37.30 14.02 11.11
N THR A 71 37.55 15.31 10.91
CA THR A 71 36.74 16.45 11.36
C THR A 71 35.45 16.71 10.56
N ASN A 72 35.04 15.82 9.65
CA ASN A 72 33.93 16.06 8.72
C ASN A 72 32.76 15.10 8.92
N PHE A 73 32.16 15.10 10.12
CA PHE A 73 30.99 14.30 10.47
C PHE A 73 29.89 14.29 9.38
N ILE A 74 29.59 15.45 8.80
CA ILE A 74 28.55 15.59 7.77
C ILE A 74 28.96 14.91 6.45
N ALA A 75 30.21 15.07 6.02
CA ALA A 75 30.69 14.46 4.77
C ALA A 75 30.79 12.93 4.91
N ASP A 76 31.24 12.46 6.07
CA ASP A 76 31.32 11.03 6.40
C ASP A 76 29.95 10.36 6.43
N LEU A 77 28.91 11.10 6.86
CA LEU A 77 27.54 10.58 6.93
C LEU A 77 27.01 10.19 5.54
N PHE A 78 27.26 11.02 4.52
CA PHE A 78 26.77 10.76 3.17
C PHE A 78 27.65 9.80 2.36
N THR A 79 28.97 9.81 2.60
CA THR A 79 29.90 8.94 1.87
C THR A 79 29.81 7.49 2.33
N LYS A 80 29.73 7.23 3.65
CA LYS A 80 29.59 5.86 4.20
C LYS A 80 28.21 5.26 3.96
N TRP A 81 27.19 6.09 3.77
CA TRP A 81 25.82 5.66 3.44
C TRP A 81 25.76 4.85 2.14
N GLN A 82 26.53 5.21 1.12
CA GLN A 82 26.53 4.52 -0.18
C GLN A 82 26.99 3.07 -0.08
N GLY A 83 27.89 2.75 0.86
CA GLY A 83 28.34 1.39 1.12
C GLY A 83 27.40 0.58 2.01
N GLY A 84 26.27 1.15 2.45
CA GLY A 84 25.36 0.53 3.41
C GLY A 84 25.95 0.39 4.81
N GLN A 85 27.08 1.04 5.09
CA GLN A 85 27.75 1.01 6.38
C GLN A 85 27.39 2.27 7.16
N LEU A 86 26.30 2.20 7.92
CA LEU A 86 25.94 3.27 8.85
C LEU A 86 26.81 3.16 10.11
N ASP A 87 27.59 4.20 10.42
CA ASP A 87 28.36 4.27 11.65
C ASP A 87 27.42 4.17 12.87
N VAL A 88 27.79 3.36 13.86
CA VAL A 88 26.97 3.11 15.06
C VAL A 88 26.70 4.42 15.81
N ASN A 89 27.66 5.35 15.84
CA ASN A 89 27.49 6.63 16.52
C ASN A 89 26.48 7.51 15.77
N ILE A 90 26.53 7.53 14.44
CA ILE A 90 25.54 8.24 13.61
C ILE A 90 24.14 7.65 13.84
N ALA A 91 24.01 6.32 13.84
CA ALA A 91 22.76 5.66 14.14
C ALA A 91 22.23 6.05 15.52
N LYS A 92 23.09 6.08 16.55
CA LYS A 92 22.72 6.55 17.90
C LYS A 92 22.23 8.00 17.89
N TYR A 93 22.86 8.92 17.17
CA TYR A 93 22.35 10.30 17.08
C TYR A 93 20.97 10.39 16.41
N LEU A 94 20.73 9.59 15.36
CA LEU A 94 19.41 9.50 14.72
C LEU A 94 18.36 8.93 15.67
N PHE A 95 18.68 7.86 16.41
CA PHE A 95 17.80 7.29 17.43
C PHE A 95 17.49 8.29 18.54
N TRP A 96 18.48 9.07 18.97
CA TRP A 96 18.27 10.13 19.95
C TRP A 96 17.26 11.16 19.47
N LEU A 97 17.42 11.67 18.25
CA LEU A 97 16.49 12.64 17.66
C LEU A 97 15.07 12.05 17.55
N MET A 98 14.96 10.81 17.07
CA MET A 98 13.67 10.11 16.97
C MET A 98 13.01 9.93 18.33
N LEU A 99 13.74 9.43 19.33
CA LEU A 99 13.22 9.19 20.67
C LEU A 99 12.82 10.50 21.35
N THR A 100 13.63 11.56 21.23
CA THR A 100 13.25 12.89 21.72
C THR A 100 11.97 13.38 21.05
N GLY A 101 11.80 13.21 19.74
CA GLY A 101 10.57 13.56 19.03
C GLY A 101 9.35 12.76 19.53
N VAL A 102 9.50 11.45 19.74
CA VAL A 102 8.43 10.58 20.26
C VAL A 102 8.05 10.97 21.70
N ILE A 103 9.03 11.19 22.58
CA ILE A 103 8.79 11.63 23.96
C ILE A 103 8.10 13.00 23.97
N TRP A 104 8.56 13.93 23.14
CA TRP A 104 7.93 15.24 23.02
C TRP A 104 6.48 15.14 22.53
N ALA A 105 6.21 14.30 21.53
CA ALA A 105 4.85 14.05 21.05
C ALA A 105 3.95 13.44 22.15
N ALA A 106 4.48 12.52 22.95
CA ALA A 106 3.76 11.93 24.08
C ALA A 106 3.45 12.95 25.18
N LEU A 107 4.42 13.80 25.54
CA LEU A 107 4.23 14.90 26.51
C LEU A 107 3.22 15.94 26.01
N SER A 108 3.28 16.28 24.72
CA SER A 108 2.33 17.20 24.08
C SER A 108 0.91 16.64 24.09
N PHE A 109 0.75 15.35 23.77
CA PHE A 109 -0.54 14.66 23.83
C PHE A 109 -1.12 14.62 25.25
N ALA A 110 -0.26 14.36 26.25
CA ALA A 110 -0.64 14.37 27.67
C ALA A 110 -0.87 15.79 28.24
N LYS A 111 -0.56 16.85 27.47
CA LYS A 111 -0.55 18.25 27.91
C LYS A 111 0.30 18.48 29.16
N PHE A 112 1.39 17.74 29.31
CA PHE A 112 2.24 17.80 30.49
C PHE A 112 3.70 18.00 30.11
N PRO A 113 4.37 19.07 30.60
CA PRO A 113 3.82 20.32 31.17
C PRO A 113 3.07 21.16 30.11
N GLU A 114 2.26 22.14 30.53
CA GLU A 114 1.45 22.96 29.59
C GLU A 114 2.30 23.75 28.58
N ASN A 115 3.51 24.15 28.96
CA ASN A 115 4.43 24.90 28.11
C ASN A 115 5.25 23.95 27.21
N GLY A 116 5.14 24.12 25.89
CA GLY A 116 5.88 23.34 24.90
C GLY A 116 7.41 23.42 25.04
N ALA A 117 7.95 24.54 25.51
CA ALA A 117 9.39 24.68 25.76
C ALA A 117 9.87 23.77 26.92
N LEU A 118 9.06 23.64 27.98
CA LEU A 118 9.35 22.74 29.09
C LEU A 118 9.22 21.27 28.66
N GLN A 119 8.26 20.95 27.79
CA GLN A 119 8.15 19.60 27.21
C GLN A 119 9.42 19.23 26.44
N ALA A 120 9.95 20.14 25.61
CA ALA A 120 11.19 19.93 24.88
C ALA A 120 12.40 19.79 25.82
N LEU A 121 12.47 20.63 26.87
CA LEU A 121 13.53 20.59 27.87
C LEU A 121 13.54 19.28 28.67
N ILE A 122 12.39 18.63 28.84
CA ILE A 122 12.28 17.29 29.44
C ILE A 122 12.60 16.20 28.40
N ALA A 123 12.10 16.32 27.18
CA ALA A 123 12.26 15.30 26.13
C ALA A 123 13.72 15.12 25.66
N ILE A 124 14.52 16.20 25.63
CA ILE A 124 15.92 16.15 25.18
C ILE A 124 16.79 15.28 26.12
N PRO A 125 16.86 15.53 27.45
CA PRO A 125 17.62 14.69 28.37
C PRO A 125 17.08 13.26 28.45
N VAL A 126 15.74 13.07 28.46
CA VAL A 126 15.15 11.74 28.54
C VAL A 126 15.47 10.93 27.28
N GLY A 127 15.34 11.52 26.09
CA GLY A 127 15.74 10.86 24.84
C GLY A 127 17.24 10.57 24.79
N PHE A 128 18.07 11.47 25.29
CA PHE A 128 19.52 11.27 25.36
C PHE A 128 19.87 10.09 26.27
N LEU A 129 19.32 10.06 27.49
CA LEU A 129 19.51 8.96 28.44
C LEU A 129 19.00 7.64 27.86
N ALA A 130 17.80 7.62 27.28
CA ALA A 130 17.26 6.43 26.63
C ALA A 130 18.23 5.88 25.58
N THR A 131 18.80 6.75 24.75
CA THR A 131 19.72 6.33 23.68
C THR A 131 21.11 5.96 24.18
N ALA A 132 21.56 6.55 25.29
CA ALA A 132 22.83 6.22 25.92
C ALA A 132 22.87 4.76 26.42
N TYR A 133 21.73 4.26 26.91
CA TYR A 133 21.59 2.87 27.36
C TYR A 133 21.35 1.85 26.24
N ILE A 134 21.07 2.31 25.00
CA ILE A 134 20.92 1.41 23.86
C ILE A 134 22.30 0.86 23.46
N THR A 135 22.39 -0.46 23.47
CA THR A 135 23.57 -1.20 23.03
C THR A 135 23.69 -1.19 21.50
N PRO A 136 24.90 -1.29 20.93
CA PRO A 136 25.07 -1.38 19.48
C PRO A 136 24.26 -2.53 18.85
N ALA A 137 24.15 -3.67 19.53
CA ALA A 137 23.38 -4.82 19.06
C ALA A 137 21.89 -4.51 18.87
N GLU A 138 21.30 -3.73 19.79
CA GLU A 138 19.91 -3.29 19.67
C GLU A 138 19.73 -2.31 18.51
N VAL A 139 20.68 -1.37 18.32
CA VAL A 139 20.66 -0.46 17.16
C VAL A 139 20.63 -1.25 15.85
N PHE A 140 21.52 -2.24 15.70
CA PHE A 140 21.56 -3.08 14.49
C PHE A 140 20.28 -3.89 14.31
N THR A 141 19.70 -4.40 15.39
CA THR A 141 18.43 -5.15 15.35
C THR A 141 17.30 -4.27 14.82
N VAL A 142 17.20 -3.03 15.30
CA VAL A 142 16.17 -2.10 14.83
C VAL A 142 16.45 -1.64 13.39
N LEU A 143 17.70 -1.32 13.04
CA LEU A 143 18.08 -0.95 11.67
C LEU A 143 17.77 -2.06 10.67
N THR A 144 17.98 -3.32 11.04
CA THR A 144 17.64 -4.48 10.21
C THR A 144 16.14 -4.51 9.89
N SER A 145 15.29 -4.12 10.84
CA SER A 145 13.84 -4.02 10.63
C SER A 145 13.48 -2.90 9.64
N TYR A 146 14.21 -1.77 9.66
CA TYR A 146 14.04 -0.69 8.69
C TYR A 146 14.54 -1.06 7.30
N THR A 147 15.62 -1.84 7.17
CA THR A 147 16.06 -2.38 5.88
C THR A 147 14.97 -3.27 5.29
N ALA A 148 14.36 -4.13 6.09
CA ALA A 148 13.24 -4.96 5.66
C ALA A 148 12.04 -4.11 5.20
N LEU A 149 11.69 -3.06 5.94
CA LEU A 149 10.65 -2.11 5.54
C LEU A 149 11.02 -1.38 4.23
N GLY A 150 12.27 -0.94 4.08
CA GLY A 150 12.76 -0.29 2.86
C GLY A 150 12.62 -1.20 1.65
N ILE A 151 13.09 -2.44 1.74
CA ILE A 151 12.93 -3.44 0.68
C ILE A 151 11.43 -3.65 0.38
N THR A 152 10.60 -3.81 1.42
CA THR A 152 9.16 -3.96 1.27
C THR A 152 8.54 -2.80 0.49
N LEU A 153 8.88 -1.55 0.82
CA LEU A 153 8.38 -0.38 0.13
C LEU A 153 8.84 -0.33 -1.34
N THR A 154 10.06 -0.77 -1.65
CA THR A 154 10.55 -0.80 -3.04
C THR A 154 9.75 -1.75 -3.95
N PHE A 155 9.13 -2.81 -3.42
CA PHE A 155 8.23 -3.68 -4.19
C PHE A 155 6.77 -3.20 -4.10
N LEU A 156 6.33 -2.79 -2.92
CA LEU A 156 4.94 -2.46 -2.65
C LEU A 156 4.51 -1.16 -3.34
N ILE A 157 5.34 -0.11 -3.32
CA ILE A 157 4.98 1.19 -3.91
C ILE A 157 4.78 1.07 -5.43
N PRO A 158 5.74 0.53 -6.23
CA PRO A 158 5.52 0.35 -7.66
C PRO A 158 4.31 -0.55 -7.97
N PHE A 159 4.08 -1.59 -7.17
CA PHE A 159 2.90 -2.45 -7.31
C PHE A 159 1.58 -1.69 -7.09
N ILE A 160 1.49 -0.87 -6.04
CA ILE A 160 0.32 -0.03 -5.78
C ILE A 160 0.11 0.97 -6.93
N ILE A 161 1.17 1.62 -7.41
CA ILE A 161 1.10 2.54 -8.55
C ILE A 161 0.55 1.82 -9.79
N MET A 162 1.02 0.60 -10.06
CA MET A 162 0.53 -0.24 -11.15
C MET A 162 -0.96 -0.58 -11.03
N ILE A 163 -1.45 -0.87 -9.83
CA ILE A 163 -2.88 -1.06 -9.56
C ILE A 163 -3.66 0.22 -9.88
N PHE A 164 -3.19 1.39 -9.43
CA PHE A 164 -3.87 2.66 -9.69
C PHE A 164 -3.89 3.02 -11.18
N VAL A 165 -2.78 2.84 -11.89
CA VAL A 165 -2.71 3.06 -13.34
C VAL A 165 -3.70 2.13 -14.06
N SER A 166 -3.77 0.86 -13.65
CA SER A 166 -4.73 -0.10 -14.21
C SER A 166 -6.19 0.29 -13.90
N ALA A 167 -6.47 0.77 -12.69
CA ALA A 167 -7.79 1.28 -12.29
C ALA A 167 -8.20 2.46 -13.19
N MET A 168 -7.30 3.41 -13.36
CA MET A 168 -7.53 4.62 -14.16
C MET A 168 -7.78 4.27 -15.63
N LEU A 169 -7.03 3.33 -16.20
CA LEU A 169 -7.23 2.83 -17.56
C LEU A 169 -8.58 2.11 -17.70
N ALA A 170 -8.96 1.28 -16.73
CA ALA A 170 -10.23 0.54 -16.72
C ALA A 170 -11.45 1.44 -16.51
N GLY A 171 -11.29 2.56 -15.81
CA GLY A 171 -12.40 3.40 -15.34
C GLY A 171 -13.09 4.30 -16.34
N ASN A 172 -12.40 4.64 -17.42
CA ASN A 172 -12.87 5.67 -18.33
C ASN A 172 -13.94 5.17 -19.32
N GLU A 173 -14.06 3.85 -19.52
CA GLU A 173 -14.98 3.26 -20.50
C GLU A 173 -15.59 1.96 -19.97
N LYS A 174 -16.87 1.69 -20.29
CA LYS A 174 -17.47 0.36 -20.05
C LYS A 174 -16.57 -0.70 -20.69
N ILE A 175 -16.28 -1.77 -19.94
CA ILE A 175 -15.40 -2.89 -20.37
C ILE A 175 -15.70 -3.37 -21.80
N SER A 176 -16.97 -3.39 -22.22
CA SER A 176 -17.38 -3.82 -23.57
C SER A 176 -17.00 -2.87 -24.72
N LYS A 177 -16.58 -1.64 -24.41
CA LYS A 177 -16.20 -0.60 -25.38
C LYS A 177 -14.73 -0.22 -25.29
N MET A 178 -13.95 -0.93 -24.48
CA MET A 178 -12.54 -0.60 -24.27
C MET A 178 -11.76 -0.81 -25.58
N SER A 179 -11.01 0.21 -26.00
CA SER A 179 -10.20 0.10 -27.21
C SER A 179 -9.08 -0.93 -27.03
N VAL A 180 -8.84 -1.75 -28.06
CA VAL A 180 -7.77 -2.78 -28.07
C VAL A 180 -6.40 -2.20 -27.65
N PRO A 181 -5.99 -0.98 -28.07
CA PRO A 181 -4.73 -0.38 -27.64
C PRO A 181 -4.61 -0.20 -26.12
N LYS A 182 -5.68 0.17 -25.42
CA LYS A 182 -5.65 0.33 -23.95
C LYS A 182 -5.38 -1.01 -23.25
N VAL A 183 -6.01 -2.07 -23.73
CA VAL A 183 -5.81 -3.43 -23.21
C VAL A 183 -4.37 -3.88 -23.43
N LEU A 184 -3.80 -3.59 -24.60
CA LEU A 184 -2.41 -3.91 -24.90
C LEU A 184 -1.43 -3.13 -24.02
N ILE A 185 -1.69 -1.83 -23.78
CA ILE A 185 -0.86 -1.00 -22.88
C ILE A 185 -0.91 -1.53 -21.45
N GLU A 186 -2.10 -1.84 -20.91
CA GLU A 186 -2.25 -2.44 -19.57
C GLU A 186 -1.44 -3.74 -19.46
N MET A 187 -1.60 -4.65 -20.44
CA MET A 187 -0.89 -5.93 -20.46
C MET A 187 0.63 -5.75 -20.56
N LEU A 188 1.09 -4.82 -21.40
CA LEU A 188 2.51 -4.51 -21.57
C LEU A 188 3.12 -3.95 -20.28
N LEU A 189 2.42 -3.08 -19.56
CA LEU A 189 2.87 -2.54 -18.28
C LEU A 189 3.03 -3.65 -17.23
N TRP A 190 2.07 -4.58 -17.13
CA TRP A 190 2.16 -5.69 -16.19
C TRP A 190 3.29 -6.68 -16.54
N ILE A 191 3.51 -6.96 -17.83
CA ILE A 191 4.64 -7.78 -18.28
C ILE A 191 5.96 -7.08 -17.96
N PHE A 192 6.07 -5.78 -18.25
CA PHE A 192 7.26 -5.00 -17.93
C PHE A 192 7.56 -5.01 -16.43
N PHE A 193 6.53 -4.81 -15.60
CA PHE A 193 6.66 -4.87 -14.15
C PHE A 193 7.07 -6.27 -13.66
N LEU A 194 6.51 -7.34 -14.25
CA LEU A 194 6.91 -8.72 -13.96
C LEU A 194 8.40 -8.96 -14.27
N VAL A 195 8.89 -8.47 -15.41
CA VAL A 195 10.31 -8.56 -15.79
C VAL A 195 11.21 -7.83 -14.78
N ILE A 196 10.82 -6.62 -14.36
CA ILE A 196 11.56 -5.88 -13.32
C ILE A 196 11.60 -6.65 -12.01
N GLN A 197 10.48 -7.25 -11.59
CA GLN A 197 10.46 -8.06 -10.37
C GLN A 197 11.40 -9.27 -10.48
N VAL A 198 11.36 -10.01 -11.58
CA VAL A 198 12.28 -11.15 -11.80
C VAL A 198 13.73 -10.69 -11.76
N TYR A 199 14.05 -9.59 -12.44
CA TYR A 199 15.39 -9.00 -12.41
C TYR A 199 15.82 -8.67 -10.97
N LYS A 200 14.97 -7.99 -10.18
CA LYS A 200 15.26 -7.63 -8.79
C LYS A 200 15.37 -8.84 -7.87
N MET A 201 14.59 -9.89 -8.09
CA MET A 201 14.72 -11.15 -7.37
C MET A 201 16.07 -11.81 -7.64
N ILE A 202 16.48 -11.90 -8.92
CA ILE A 202 17.77 -12.47 -9.31
C ILE A 202 18.93 -11.63 -8.75
N GLU A 203 18.86 -10.30 -8.86
CA GLU A 203 19.86 -9.37 -8.31
C GLU A 203 19.99 -9.52 -6.79
N GLY A 204 18.87 -9.55 -6.08
CA GLY A 204 18.85 -9.71 -4.62
C GLY A 204 19.37 -11.08 -4.15
N TRP A 205 19.13 -12.14 -4.92
CA TRP A 205 19.74 -13.46 -4.67
C TRP A 205 21.24 -13.48 -4.98
N ALA A 206 21.65 -12.92 -6.11
CA ALA A 206 23.06 -12.91 -6.54
C ALA A 206 23.94 -12.09 -5.59
N THR A 207 23.42 -11.01 -5.02
CA THR A 207 24.12 -10.14 -4.07
C THR A 207 24.06 -10.65 -2.62
N GLY A 208 23.28 -11.70 -2.34
CA GLY A 208 23.06 -12.20 -0.98
C GLY A 208 22.23 -11.27 -0.09
N GLN A 209 21.65 -10.20 -0.64
CA GLN A 209 20.74 -9.31 0.10
C GLN A 209 19.44 -10.03 0.50
N ILE A 210 19.01 -10.97 -0.33
CA ILE A 210 17.91 -11.87 -0.05
C ILE A 210 18.51 -13.17 0.49
N VAL A 211 18.64 -13.27 1.81
CA VAL A 211 18.99 -14.53 2.46
C VAL A 211 17.85 -15.53 2.21
N PHE A 212 18.19 -16.78 1.85
CA PHE A 212 17.24 -17.88 1.75
C PHE A 212 16.58 -18.11 3.12
N GLY A 213 15.47 -17.42 3.35
CA GLY A 213 14.76 -17.37 4.61
C GLY A 213 13.48 -16.54 4.48
N LEU A 214 12.59 -16.70 5.44
CA LEU A 214 11.29 -16.03 5.45
C LEU A 214 11.36 -14.70 6.14
N SER A 215 12.21 -13.83 5.62
CA SER A 215 12.10 -12.44 6.00
C SER A 215 10.81 -11.87 5.40
N LEU A 216 10.15 -10.97 6.14
CA LEU A 216 8.96 -10.26 5.68
C LEU A 216 9.10 -9.65 4.26
N PRO A 217 10.26 -9.09 3.86
CA PRO A 217 10.48 -8.62 2.50
C PRO A 217 10.37 -9.72 1.44
N VAL A 218 10.90 -10.92 1.72
CA VAL A 218 10.81 -12.07 0.79
C VAL A 218 9.37 -12.51 0.63
N ILE A 219 8.60 -12.57 1.72
CA ILE A 219 7.18 -12.93 1.67
C ILE A 219 6.41 -11.94 0.79
N ILE A 220 6.63 -10.64 0.98
CA ILE A 220 5.95 -9.59 0.22
C ILE A 220 6.38 -9.61 -1.24
N MET A 221 7.66 -9.82 -1.52
CA MET A 221 8.20 -9.97 -2.87
C MET A 221 7.58 -11.16 -3.60
N VAL A 222 7.57 -12.35 -2.97
CA VAL A 222 6.97 -13.55 -3.53
C VAL A 222 5.46 -13.37 -3.72
N LEU A 223 4.76 -12.78 -2.75
CA LEU A 223 3.33 -12.49 -2.85
C LEU A 223 3.02 -11.53 -4.01
N THR A 224 3.73 -10.40 -4.10
CA THR A 224 3.55 -9.43 -5.18
C THR A 224 3.88 -10.03 -6.55
N PHE A 225 4.89 -10.90 -6.62
CA PHE A 225 5.23 -11.65 -7.83
C PHE A 225 4.09 -12.58 -8.27
N PHE A 226 3.56 -13.41 -7.35
CA PHE A 226 2.43 -14.29 -7.65
C PHE A 226 1.16 -13.54 -8.03
N VAL A 227 0.84 -12.45 -7.33
CA VAL A 227 -0.31 -11.61 -7.67
C VAL A 227 -0.12 -10.99 -9.06
N THR A 228 1.09 -10.53 -9.39
CA THR A 228 1.44 -10.00 -10.72
C THR A 228 1.23 -11.06 -11.80
N ILE A 229 1.69 -12.30 -11.59
CA ILE A 229 1.45 -13.42 -12.51
C ILE A 229 -0.05 -13.67 -12.69
N LEU A 230 -0.82 -13.69 -11.60
CA LEU A 230 -2.27 -13.89 -11.66
C LEU A 230 -2.96 -12.80 -12.47
N ILE A 231 -2.52 -11.54 -12.36
CA ILE A 231 -3.06 -10.42 -13.13
C ILE A 231 -2.73 -10.59 -14.62
N VAL A 232 -1.51 -10.99 -14.97
CA VAL A 232 -1.08 -11.24 -16.35
C VAL A 232 -1.84 -12.42 -16.97
N ILE A 233 -2.07 -13.50 -16.22
CA ILE A 233 -2.78 -14.70 -16.71
C ILE A 233 -4.29 -14.47 -16.79
N PHE A 234 -4.88 -13.72 -15.85
CA PHE A 234 -6.33 -13.49 -15.77
C PHE A 234 -6.72 -12.01 -15.91
N PRO A 235 -6.31 -11.32 -17.00
CA PRO A 235 -6.50 -9.87 -17.13
C PRO A 235 -7.99 -9.49 -17.21
N SER A 236 -8.84 -10.37 -17.73
CA SER A 236 -10.29 -10.15 -17.79
C SER A 236 -10.95 -10.11 -16.41
N LYS A 237 -10.53 -10.99 -15.49
CA LYS A 237 -11.05 -11.04 -14.12
C LYS A 237 -10.56 -9.84 -13.33
N PHE A 238 -9.28 -9.51 -13.47
CA PHE A 238 -8.67 -8.36 -12.83
C PHE A 238 -9.38 -7.06 -13.25
N ARG A 239 -9.55 -6.80 -14.56
CA ARG A 239 -10.30 -5.63 -15.04
C ARG A 239 -11.71 -5.53 -14.47
N LYS A 240 -12.43 -6.66 -14.39
CA LYS A 240 -13.78 -6.70 -13.80
C LYS A 240 -13.75 -6.33 -12.31
N MET A 241 -12.76 -6.82 -11.56
CA MET A 241 -12.56 -6.46 -10.17
C MET A 241 -12.29 -4.95 -10.01
N MET A 242 -11.37 -4.40 -10.81
CA MET A 242 -11.04 -2.96 -10.78
C MET A 242 -12.24 -2.08 -11.12
N TRP A 243 -13.03 -2.48 -12.12
CA TRP A 243 -14.28 -1.79 -12.48
C TRP A 243 -15.28 -1.75 -11.32
N ASN A 244 -15.43 -2.84 -10.57
CA ASN A 244 -16.32 -2.89 -9.42
C ASN A 244 -15.86 -1.93 -8.32
N ILE A 245 -14.57 -1.99 -7.95
CA ILE A 245 -13.97 -1.12 -6.94
C ILE A 245 -14.22 0.35 -7.28
N GLN A 246 -14.00 0.74 -8.54
CA GLN A 246 -14.21 2.12 -8.95
C GLN A 246 -15.68 2.55 -8.92
N ASN A 247 -16.61 1.66 -9.30
CA ASN A 247 -18.03 1.98 -9.17
C ASN A 247 -18.44 2.17 -7.72
N ASP A 248 -17.89 1.36 -6.81
CA ASP A 248 -18.16 1.48 -5.38
C ASP A 248 -17.60 2.79 -4.81
N ILE A 249 -16.39 3.19 -5.22
CA ILE A 249 -15.82 4.51 -4.86
C ILE A 249 -16.70 5.65 -5.38
N ARG A 250 -17.15 5.60 -6.65
CA ARG A 250 -18.02 6.63 -7.23
C ARG A 250 -19.36 6.72 -6.52
N ARG A 251 -19.92 5.58 -6.07
CA ARG A 251 -21.15 5.55 -5.27
C ARG A 251 -20.94 6.22 -3.92
N ALA A 252 -19.88 5.86 -3.21
CA ALA A 252 -19.54 6.47 -1.92
C ALA A 252 -19.32 8.00 -2.04
N GLN A 253 -18.62 8.45 -3.08
CA GLN A 253 -18.42 9.88 -3.35
C GLN A 253 -19.73 10.62 -3.64
N ASN A 254 -20.64 10.01 -4.42
CA ASN A 254 -21.95 10.59 -4.69
C ASN A 254 -22.82 10.66 -3.42
N GLU A 255 -22.73 9.67 -2.54
CA GLU A 255 -23.42 9.68 -1.24
C GLU A 255 -22.91 10.80 -0.34
N VAL A 256 -21.59 10.95 -0.21
CA VAL A 256 -20.97 12.06 0.55
C VAL A 256 -21.42 13.41 -0.02
N ALA A 257 -21.32 13.61 -1.33
CA ALA A 257 -21.76 14.86 -1.97
C ALA A 257 -23.28 15.14 -1.77
N ALA A 258 -24.12 14.10 -1.79
CA ALA A 258 -25.54 14.25 -1.51
C ALA A 258 -25.78 14.64 -0.04
N THR A 259 -25.05 14.05 0.92
CA THR A 259 -25.16 14.43 2.34
C THR A 259 -24.69 15.86 2.60
N GLU A 260 -23.63 16.31 1.92
CA GLU A 260 -23.15 17.69 1.98
C GLU A 260 -24.19 18.68 1.44
N ALA A 261 -24.79 18.39 0.28
CA ALA A 261 -25.87 19.22 -0.29
C ALA A 261 -27.10 19.31 0.63
N VAL A 262 -27.48 18.20 1.29
CA VAL A 262 -28.56 18.19 2.28
C VAL A 262 -28.20 18.99 3.53
N SER A 263 -26.96 18.88 4.01
CA SER A 263 -26.49 19.66 5.16
C SER A 263 -26.44 21.16 4.86
N ALA A 264 -25.98 21.55 3.66
CA ALA A 264 -25.93 22.93 3.21
C ALA A 264 -27.34 23.54 3.07
N THR A 265 -28.30 22.80 2.51
CA THR A 265 -29.69 23.27 2.41
C THR A 265 -30.38 23.39 3.77
N LYS A 266 -30.10 22.49 4.72
CA LYS A 266 -30.59 22.61 6.10
C LYS A 266 -30.02 23.85 6.80
N LEU A 267 -28.72 24.09 6.65
CA LEU A 267 -28.04 25.25 7.24
C LEU A 267 -28.55 26.57 6.62
N ALA A 268 -28.78 26.61 5.30
CA ALA A 268 -29.37 27.77 4.65
C ALA A 268 -30.79 28.09 5.18
N LYS A 269 -31.63 27.07 5.39
CA LYS A 269 -32.96 27.25 5.99
C LYS A 269 -32.88 27.76 7.43
N GLN A 270 -32.00 27.17 8.25
CA GLN A 270 -31.78 27.63 9.63
C GLN A 270 -31.31 29.10 9.69
N MET A 271 -30.45 29.53 8.77
CA MET A 271 -30.03 30.92 8.67
C MET A 271 -31.16 31.86 8.24
N GLU A 272 -32.04 31.44 7.33
CA GLU A 272 -33.21 32.22 6.92
C GLU A 272 -34.22 32.37 8.07
N GLU A 273 -34.50 31.29 8.80
CA GLU A 273 -35.35 31.29 9.99
C GLU A 273 -34.76 32.19 11.09
N ALA A 274 -33.46 32.09 11.36
CA ALA A 274 -32.77 32.95 12.32
C ALA A 274 -32.82 34.43 11.91
N ARG A 275 -32.75 34.74 10.61
CA ARG A 275 -32.88 36.11 10.10
C ARG A 275 -34.30 36.65 10.28
N LYS A 276 -35.33 35.84 9.99
CA LYS A 276 -36.74 36.20 10.22
C LYS A 276 -37.03 36.43 11.70
N GLY A 277 -36.45 35.63 12.60
CA GLY A 277 -36.61 35.78 14.04
C GLY A 277 -36.05 37.09 14.62
N ARG A 278 -34.96 37.64 14.05
CA ARG A 278 -34.40 38.93 14.53
C ARG A 278 -35.26 40.13 14.17
N GLY A 279 -35.94 40.12 13.02
CA GLY A 279 -36.77 41.25 12.59
C GLY A 279 -38.05 41.48 13.40
N TYR A 280 -38.35 40.63 14.39
CA TYR A 280 -39.49 40.80 15.29
C TYR A 280 -39.15 41.57 16.59
N PHE A 281 -37.87 41.86 16.83
CA PHE A 281 -37.41 42.54 18.05
C PHE A 281 -36.97 43.99 17.84
N ASP A 282 -37.05 44.50 16.60
CA ASP A 282 -36.86 45.91 16.24
C ASP A 282 -38.23 46.58 16.02
#